data_AF-A0A366TMF3-F1
#
_entry.id   AF-A0A366TMF3-F1
#
_cell.length_a   1.000
_cell.length_b   1.000
_cell.length_c   1.000
_cell.angle_alpha   90.00
_cell.angle_beta   90.00
_cell.angle_gamma   90.00
#
_symmetry.space_group_name_H-M   'P 1'
#
loop_
_entity.id
_entity.type
_entity.pdbx_description
1 polymer ?
#
loop_
_entity_poly.entity_id
_entity_poly.type
_entity_poly.pdbx_seq_one_letter_code
_entity_poly.pdbx_strand_id
1 'polypeptide(L)' 'MYPSKEDIQFFYEMGIYTTSDVMSFVEQGSITKEEAKEILTE' A
#
# COMPACT_ATOMS: atom_id res chain seq x y z
N MET A 1 9.25 -8.36 8.92
CA MET A 1 8.03 -7.65 9.37
C MET A 1 7.60 -6.83 8.17
N TYR A 2 6.44 -7.13 7.59
CA TYR A 2 5.94 -6.35 6.46
C TYR A 2 5.44 -4.99 6.97
N PRO A 3 5.56 -3.91 6.17
CA PRO A 3 5.03 -2.61 6.55
C PRO A 3 3.52 -2.71 6.79
N SER A 4 3.03 -1.96 7.78
CA SER A 4 1.60 -1.86 8.03
C SER A 4 0.90 -1.07 6.92
N LYS A 5 -0.44 -1.10 6.88
CA LYS A 5 -1.22 -0.24 5.98
C LYS A 5 -0.81 1.23 6.11
N GLU A 6 -0.65 1.72 7.33
CA GLU A 6 -0.31 3.13 7.63
C GLU A 6 1.07 3.50 7.07
N ASP A 7 2.06 2.61 7.19
CA ASP A 7 3.38 2.82 6.59
C ASP A 7 3.28 2.90 5.06
N ILE A 8 2.59 1.94 4.43
CA ILE A 8 2.44 1.88 2.97
C ILE A 8 1.73 3.13 2.46
N GLN A 9 0.68 3.58 3.15
CA GLN A 9 -0.04 4.82 2.83
C GLN A 9 0.89 6.03 2.90
N PHE A 10 1.62 6.18 4.01
CA PHE A 10 2.55 7.30 4.20
C PHE A 10 3.61 7.36 3.09
N PHE A 11 4.20 6.21 2.72
CA PHE A 11 5.18 6.14 1.63
C PHE A 11 4.57 6.38 0.25
N TYR A 12 3.32 6.00 0.03
CA TYR A 12 2.59 6.29 -1.21
C TYR A 12 2.28 7.78 -1.34
N GLU A 13 1.79 8.42 -0.29
CA GLU A 13 1.50 9.86 -0.26
C GLU A 13 2.75 10.73 -0.45
N MET A 14 3.91 10.27 0.06
CA MET A 14 5.20 10.92 -0.21
C MET A 14 5.73 10.71 -1.65
N GLY A 15 5.04 9.91 -2.46
CA GLY A 15 5.48 9.53 -3.81
C GLY A 15 6.68 8.57 -3.83
N ILE A 16 6.99 7.92 -2.71
CA ILE A 16 8.04 6.90 -2.62
C ILE A 16 7.52 5.58 -3.18
N TYR A 17 6.28 5.23 -2.85
CA TYR A 17 5.60 4.07 -3.42
C TYR A 17 4.70 4.47 -4.57
N THR A 18 4.68 3.62 -5.58
CA THR A 18 3.78 3.71 -6.72
C THR A 18 2.59 2.78 -6.50
N THR A 19 1.57 2.93 -7.35
CA THR A 19 0.43 2.02 -7.36
C THR A 19 0.86 0.55 -7.53
N SER A 20 1.91 0.29 -8.30
CA SER A 20 2.46 -1.06 -8.48
C SER A 20 3.05 -1.61 -7.19
N ASP A 21 3.71 -0.78 -6.39
CA ASP A 21 4.27 -1.18 -5.10
C ASP A 21 3.15 -1.53 -4.12
N VAL A 22 2.11 -0.68 -4.03
CA VAL A 22 0.92 -0.95 -3.20
C VAL A 22 0.28 -2.29 -3.57
N MET A 23 0.11 -2.57 -4.87
CA MET A 23 -0.43 -3.85 -5.33
C MET A 23 0.50 -5.04 -5.05
N SER A 24 1.82 -4.83 -5.05
CA SER A 24 2.77 -5.88 -4.68
C SER A 24 2.62 -6.29 -3.20
N PHE A 25 2.29 -5.35 -2.31
CA PHE A 25 1.98 -5.65 -0.91
C PHE A 25 0.68 -6.45 -0.74
N VAL A 26 -0.28 -6.29 -1.66
CA VAL A 26 -1.48 -7.14 -1.72
C VAL A 26 -1.14 -8.58 -2.10
N GLU A 27 -0.32 -8.76 -3.14
CA GLU A 27 0.10 -10.10 -3.60
C GLU A 27 0.93 -10.83 -2.54
N GLN A 28 1.72 -10.09 -1.78
CA GLN A 28 2.49 -10.60 -0.65
C GLN A 28 1.64 -10.90 0.59
N GLY A 29 0.34 -10.53 0.59
CA GLY A 29 -0.56 -10.72 1.72
C GLY A 29 -0.26 -9.81 2.91
N SER A 30 0.45 -8.69 2.67
CA SER A 30 0.75 -7.69 3.71
C SER A 30 -0.47 -6.81 4.00
N ILE A 31 -1.25 -6.51 2.97
CA ILE A 31 -2.52 -5.77 3.05
C ILE A 31 -3.56 -6.45 2.16
N THR A 32 -4.84 -6.20 2.41
CA THR A 32 -5.95 -6.68 1.58
C THR A 32 -6.17 -5.79 0.35
N LYS A 33 -6.93 -6.32 -0.62
CA LYS A 33 -7.38 -5.53 -1.79
C LYS A 33 -8.23 -4.33 -1.41
N GLU A 34 -8.96 -4.39 -0.29
CA GLU A 34 -9.78 -3.27 0.20
C GLU A 34 -8.87 -2.17 0.76
N GLU A 35 -7.89 -2.54 1.60
CA GLU A 35 -6.93 -1.57 2.14
C GLU A 35 -6.09 -0.91 1.05
N ALA A 36 -5.66 -1.67 0.03
CA ALA A 36 -4.97 -1.10 -1.12
C ALA A 36 -5.85 -0.11 -1.90
N LYS A 37 -7.16 -0.38 -2.04
CA LYS A 37 -8.07 0.59 -2.67
C LYS A 37 -8.16 1.88 -1.86
N GLU A 38 -8.22 1.81 -0.54
CA GLU A 38 -8.24 3.01 0.30
C GLU A 38 -6.98 3.86 0.07
N ILE A 39 -5.79 3.23 0.04
CA ILE A 39 -4.52 3.93 -0.20
C ILE A 39 -4.47 4.60 -1.59
N LEU A 40 -5.07 3.98 -2.61
CA LEU A 40 -4.97 4.43 -4.00
C LEU A 40 -6.03 5.46 -4.42
N THR A 41 -7.06 5.71 -3.60
CA THR A 41 -8.20 6.56 -3.99
C THR A 41 -8.16 7.96 -3.37
N GLU A 42 -7.29 8.20 -2.37
CA GLU A 42 -6.94 9.56 -1.89
C GLU A 42 -5.89 10.22 -2.80
#